data_AF-F7B772-F1
#
_entry.id   AF-F7B772-F1
#
_cell.length_a   1.000
_cell.length_b   1.000
_cell.length_c   1.000
_cell.angle_alpha   90.00
_cell.angle_beta   90.00
_cell.angle_gamma   90.00
#
_symmetry.space_group_name_H-M   'P 1'
#
loop_
_entity.id
_entity.type
_entity.pdbx_description
1 polymer ?
#
loop_
_entity_poly.entity_id
_entity_poly.type
_entity_poly.pdbx_seq_one_letter_code
_entity_poly.pdbx_strand_id
1 'polypeptide(L)'
;MMSQSQFGSQSGHPPRNRSITPKEVEGLRAVMKLLTQIIKYDNIACINIYENQQWLACGVLYGLLQCPVPVTLKGDVLGVLTQLSRIPEIASGILQITESAQILVTTGDCSPGSSGVSLELEQIESREEEYPMTRSFVNLLTAMAHSGANLSVIGEGVRAPGFDPYLTFTVESVFLKFSTRAYGR
;
A
#
# COMPACT_ATOMS: atom_id res chain seq x y z
N MET A 1 -38.79 -6.29 -47.55
CA MET A 1 -38.80 -7.74 -47.24
C MET A 1 -37.35 -8.18 -47.02
N MET A 2 -37.08 -8.77 -45.84
CA MET A 2 -36.00 -9.72 -45.48
C MET A 2 -34.54 -9.23 -45.62
N SER A 3 -33.76 -8.94 -44.56
CA SER A 3 -33.38 -9.67 -43.33
C SER A 3 -32.38 -10.83 -43.51
N GLN A 4 -31.42 -10.88 -42.56
CA GLN A 4 -30.41 -11.90 -42.21
C GLN A 4 -29.01 -11.69 -42.80
N SER A 5 -27.92 -11.39 -42.06
CA SER A 5 -27.35 -11.87 -40.78
C SER A 5 -26.78 -13.29 -40.82
N GLN A 6 -25.45 -13.42 -40.64
CA GLN A 6 -24.75 -14.26 -39.63
C GLN A 6 -23.24 -14.31 -39.96
N PHE A 7 -22.35 -13.75 -39.11
CA PHE A 7 -21.76 -14.33 -37.89
C PHE A 7 -20.77 -15.48 -38.17
N GLY A 8 -19.47 -15.14 -38.16
CA GLY A 8 -18.36 -16.06 -38.01
C GLY A 8 -17.71 -15.84 -36.65
N SER A 9 -17.98 -16.77 -35.74
CA SER A 9 -17.58 -16.97 -34.35
C SER A 9 -16.22 -16.39 -33.91
N GLN A 10 -16.24 -15.35 -33.06
CA GLN A 10 -15.13 -15.09 -32.14
C GLN A 10 -15.24 -16.07 -30.97
N SER A 11 -14.22 -16.90 -30.78
CA SER A 11 -14.02 -17.74 -29.61
C SER A 11 -13.76 -16.88 -28.37
N GLY A 12 -14.83 -16.47 -27.70
CA GLY A 12 -14.74 -15.78 -26.41
C GLY A 12 -14.20 -16.72 -25.34
N HIS A 13 -12.92 -16.58 -25.00
CA HIS A 13 -12.39 -17.15 -23.76
C HIS A 13 -13.06 -16.39 -22.60
N PRO A 14 -13.75 -17.06 -21.66
CA PRO A 14 -14.32 -16.37 -20.51
C PRO A 14 -13.19 -15.71 -19.72
N PRO A 15 -13.39 -14.48 -19.20
CA PRO A 15 -12.40 -13.85 -18.34
C PRO A 15 -12.22 -14.75 -17.11
N ARG A 16 -11.03 -15.37 -17.01
CA ARG A 16 -10.64 -16.10 -15.80
C ARG A 16 -10.41 -15.08 -14.71
N ASN A 17 -11.45 -14.77 -13.94
CA ASN A 17 -11.32 -14.11 -12.64
C ASN A 17 -10.57 -15.06 -11.71
N ARG A 18 -9.24 -15.09 -11.82
CA ARG A 18 -8.37 -15.82 -10.89
C ARG A 18 -8.34 -15.00 -9.60
N SER A 19 -9.19 -15.38 -8.66
CA SER A 19 -9.02 -14.96 -7.27
C SER A 19 -7.78 -15.61 -6.69
N ILE A 20 -7.05 -14.88 -5.84
CA ILE A 20 -5.89 -15.41 -5.14
C ILE A 20 -6.33 -16.48 -4.13
N THR A 21 -5.67 -17.63 -4.14
CA THR A 21 -5.99 -18.71 -3.21
C THR A 21 -5.40 -18.44 -1.81
N PRO A 22 -5.97 -19.00 -0.74
CA PRO A 22 -5.43 -18.84 0.61
C PRO A 22 -3.96 -19.30 0.74
N LYS A 23 -3.58 -20.36 0.02
CA LYS A 23 -2.22 -20.88 -0.01
C LYS A 23 -1.24 -19.93 -0.70
N GLU A 24 -1.68 -19.27 -1.78
CA GLU A 24 -0.88 -18.23 -2.44
C GLU A 24 -0.71 -17.01 -1.54
N VAL A 25 -1.76 -16.59 -0.82
CA VAL A 25 -1.68 -15.52 0.18
C VAL A 25 -0.65 -15.88 1.25
N GLU A 26 -0.72 -17.08 1.83
CA GLU A 26 0.24 -17.55 2.83
C GLU A 26 1.69 -17.52 2.31
N GLY A 27 1.90 -18.03 1.09
CA GLY A 27 3.20 -18.01 0.43
C GLY A 27 3.73 -16.59 0.23
N LEU A 28 2.91 -15.67 -0.28
CA LEU A 28 3.30 -14.27 -0.45
C LEU A 28 3.62 -13.60 0.88
N ARG A 29 2.82 -13.84 1.92
CA ARG A 29 3.09 -13.33 3.27
C ARG A 29 4.44 -13.83 3.81
N ALA A 30 4.76 -15.10 3.59
CA ALA A 30 6.06 -15.65 3.96
C ALA A 30 7.21 -14.95 3.22
N VAL A 31 7.06 -14.69 1.91
CA VAL A 31 8.03 -13.93 1.11
C VAL A 31 8.18 -12.50 1.63
N MET A 32 7.08 -11.79 1.94
CA MET A 32 7.14 -10.42 2.48
C MET A 32 7.88 -10.38 3.82
N LYS A 33 7.63 -11.36 4.70
CA LYS A 33 8.32 -11.46 6.00
C LYS A 33 9.81 -11.74 5.84
N LEU A 34 10.19 -12.64 4.93
CA LEU A 34 11.58 -12.92 4.60
C LEU A 34 12.28 -11.67 4.06
N LEU A 35 11.65 -11.00 3.08
CA LEU A 35 12.18 -9.78 2.47
C LEU A 35 12.38 -8.68 3.52
N THR A 36 11.43 -8.51 4.43
CA THR A 36 11.53 -7.60 5.58
C THR A 36 12.77 -7.91 6.43
N GLN A 37 13.06 -9.18 6.71
CA GLN A 37 14.26 -9.55 7.48
C GLN A 37 15.56 -9.30 6.70
N ILE A 38 15.60 -9.62 5.40
CA ILE A 38 16.77 -9.39 4.56
C ILE A 38 17.13 -7.90 4.56
N ILE A 39 16.14 -7.03 4.27
CA ILE A 39 16.35 -5.58 4.26
C ILE A 39 16.80 -5.05 5.62
N LYS A 40 16.26 -5.60 6.71
CA LYS A 40 16.59 -5.18 8.07
C LYS A 40 18.06 -5.44 8.45
N TYR A 41 18.66 -6.53 7.96
CA TYR A 41 20.00 -6.96 8.37
C TYR A 41 21.07 -6.77 7.31
N ASP A 42 20.71 -6.49 6.06
CA ASP A 42 21.64 -6.30 4.95
C ASP A 42 21.26 -5.08 4.09
N ASN A 43 21.95 -3.96 4.34
CA ASN A 43 21.77 -2.72 3.60
C ASN A 43 22.19 -2.84 2.13
N ILE A 44 23.19 -3.68 1.81
CA ILE A 44 23.65 -3.87 0.43
C ILE A 44 22.59 -4.62 -0.37
N ALA A 45 22.05 -5.70 0.21
CA ALA A 45 20.93 -6.42 -0.39
C ALA A 45 19.73 -5.49 -0.60
N CYS A 46 19.44 -4.60 0.36
CA CYS A 46 18.38 -3.63 0.23
C CYS A 46 18.56 -2.69 -0.98
N ILE A 47 19.73 -2.04 -1.10
CA ILE A 47 19.99 -1.11 -2.21
C ILE A 47 19.84 -1.85 -3.55
N ASN A 48 20.38 -3.07 -3.64
CA ASN A 48 20.21 -3.91 -4.83
C ASN A 48 18.74 -4.24 -5.12
N ILE A 49 17.93 -4.55 -4.10
CA ILE A 49 16.48 -4.80 -4.27
C ILE A 49 15.78 -3.55 -4.80
N TYR A 50 16.13 -2.37 -4.28
CA TYR A 50 15.52 -1.10 -4.65
C TYR A 50 15.89 -0.66 -6.07
N GLU A 51 17.17 -0.75 -6.45
CA GLU A 51 17.69 -0.25 -7.72
C GLU A 51 17.51 -1.21 -8.91
N ASN A 52 17.24 -2.49 -8.64
CA ASN A 52 17.16 -3.50 -9.70
C ASN A 52 15.94 -3.29 -10.61
N GLN A 53 16.20 -2.77 -11.82
CA GLN A 53 15.20 -2.47 -12.84
C GLN A 53 14.50 -3.70 -13.44
N GLN A 54 15.06 -4.91 -13.27
CA GLN A 54 14.38 -6.14 -13.69
C GLN A 54 13.33 -6.58 -12.67
N TRP A 55 13.58 -6.32 -11.39
CA TRP A 55 12.67 -6.72 -10.30
C TRP A 55 11.56 -5.69 -10.07
N LEU A 56 11.86 -4.41 -10.29
CA LEU A 56 10.93 -3.29 -10.08
C LEU A 56 10.23 -3.39 -8.72
N ALA A 57 10.99 -3.70 -7.67
CA ALA A 57 10.45 -4.14 -6.39
C ALA A 57 9.40 -3.18 -5.83
N CYS A 58 9.68 -1.87 -5.84
CA CYS A 58 8.72 -0.86 -5.39
C CYS A 58 7.43 -0.89 -6.24
N GLY A 59 7.54 -0.94 -7.57
CA GLY A 59 6.38 -1.00 -8.46
C GLY A 59 5.49 -2.21 -8.18
N VAL A 60 6.10 -3.38 -7.95
CA VAL A 60 5.36 -4.60 -7.58
C VAL A 60 4.68 -4.45 -6.22
N LEU A 61 5.38 -3.93 -5.21
CA LEU A 61 4.85 -3.73 -3.86
C LEU A 61 3.67 -2.75 -3.86
N TYR A 62 3.79 -1.58 -4.50
CA TYR A 62 2.69 -0.62 -4.61
C TYR A 62 1.53 -1.15 -5.47
N GLY A 63 1.83 -1.90 -6.54
CA GLY A 63 0.79 -2.56 -7.34
C GLY A 63 -0.02 -3.57 -6.52
N LEU A 64 0.63 -4.33 -5.64
CA LEU A 64 -0.07 -5.24 -4.72
C LEU A 64 -0.96 -4.51 -3.72
N LEU A 65 -0.58 -3.32 -3.26
CA LEU A 65 -1.43 -2.50 -2.37
C LEU A 65 -2.72 -2.03 -3.06
N GLN A 66 -2.68 -1.81 -4.37
CA GLN A 66 -3.85 -1.41 -5.17
C GLN A 66 -4.73 -2.60 -5.58
N CYS A 67 -4.20 -3.82 -5.50
CA CYS A 67 -4.96 -5.02 -5.84
C CYS A 67 -6.00 -5.38 -4.74
N PRO A 68 -7.08 -6.10 -5.10
CA PRO A 68 -8.07 -6.60 -4.16
C PRO A 68 -7.53 -7.85 -3.43
N VAL A 69 -6.49 -7.67 -2.60
CA VAL A 69 -5.86 -8.70 -1.77
C VAL A 69 -6.17 -8.49 -0.29
N PRO A 70 -6.04 -9.51 0.57
CA PRO A 70 -6.33 -9.37 2.00
C PRO A 70 -5.49 -8.29 2.69
N VAL A 71 -6.11 -7.54 3.62
CA VAL A 71 -5.46 -6.46 4.39
C VAL A 71 -4.25 -6.96 5.19
N THR A 72 -4.21 -8.23 5.59
CA THR A 72 -3.05 -8.84 6.24
C THR A 72 -1.82 -8.91 5.32
N LEU A 73 -2.02 -9.22 4.03
CA LEU A 73 -0.94 -9.20 3.04
C LEU A 73 -0.52 -7.77 2.72
N LYS A 74 -1.46 -6.83 2.60
CA LYS A 74 -1.13 -5.40 2.45
C LYS A 74 -0.33 -4.87 3.63
N GLY A 75 -0.67 -5.28 4.85
CA GLY A 75 0.10 -4.98 6.06
C GLY A 75 1.53 -5.53 6.01
N ASP A 76 1.74 -6.74 5.50
CA ASP A 76 3.09 -7.31 5.32
C ASP A 76 3.88 -6.57 4.22
N VAL A 77 3.23 -6.18 3.12
CA VAL A 77 3.82 -5.34 2.04
C VAL A 77 4.27 -3.97 2.58
N LEU A 78 3.40 -3.31 3.35
CA LEU A 78 3.75 -2.06 4.05
C LEU A 78 4.90 -2.26 5.05
N GLY A 79 5.00 -3.45 5.65
CA GLY A 79 6.13 -3.83 6.51
C GLY A 79 7.46 -3.85 5.77
N VAL A 80 7.49 -4.37 4.54
CA VAL A 80 8.66 -4.31 3.65
C VAL A 80 9.02 -2.87 3.33
N LEU A 81 8.04 -2.08 2.87
CA LEU A 81 8.24 -0.66 2.55
C LEU A 81 8.75 0.12 3.77
N THR A 82 8.26 -0.19 4.97
CA THR A 82 8.73 0.41 6.22
C THR A 82 10.22 0.16 6.45
N GLN A 83 10.73 -1.05 6.17
CA GLN A 83 12.17 -1.32 6.31
C GLN A 83 12.98 -0.58 5.25
N LEU A 84 12.50 -0.51 4.00
CA LEU A 84 13.15 0.28 2.95
C LEU A 84 13.23 1.76 3.35
N SER A 85 12.13 2.33 3.86
CA SER A 85 12.07 3.74 4.27
C SER A 85 13.00 4.11 5.42
N ARG A 86 13.54 3.14 6.17
CA ARG A 86 14.52 3.39 7.23
C ARG A 86 15.92 3.67 6.71
N ILE A 87 16.18 3.35 5.45
CA ILE A 87 17.49 3.51 4.82
C ILE A 87 17.55 4.91 4.20
N PRO A 88 18.37 5.83 4.75
CA PRO A 88 18.35 7.24 4.37
C PRO A 88 18.58 7.48 2.88
N GLU A 89 19.41 6.66 2.25
CA GLU A 89 19.79 6.77 0.83
C GLU A 89 18.59 6.63 -0.12
N ILE A 90 17.58 5.84 0.28
CA ILE A 90 16.40 5.55 -0.56
C ILE A 90 15.10 6.12 0.00
N ALA A 91 15.09 6.61 1.24
CA ALA A 91 13.89 7.03 1.94
C ALA A 91 13.07 8.10 1.20
N SER A 92 13.74 9.12 0.65
CA SER A 92 13.07 10.18 -0.12
C SER A 92 12.42 9.63 -1.41
N GLY A 93 13.05 8.65 -2.06
CA GLY A 93 12.47 7.99 -3.23
C GLY A 93 11.23 7.17 -2.87
N ILE A 94 11.29 6.40 -1.78
CA ILE A 94 10.12 5.64 -1.28
C ILE A 94 8.95 6.59 -0.95
N LEU A 95 9.23 7.73 -0.33
CA LEU A 95 8.23 8.73 0.01
C LEU A 95 7.57 9.33 -1.24
N GLN A 96 8.35 9.67 -2.27
CA GLN A 96 7.82 10.15 -3.55
C GLN A 96 6.95 9.10 -4.26
N ILE A 97 7.36 7.82 -4.21
CA ILE A 97 6.55 6.73 -4.77
C ILE A 97 5.28 6.52 -3.94
N THR A 98 5.35 6.67 -2.61
CA THR A 98 4.17 6.59 -1.73
C THR A 98 3.13 7.66 -2.10
N GLU A 99 3.59 8.89 -2.31
CA GLU A 99 2.74 10.01 -2.73
C GLU A 99 2.15 9.74 -4.12
N SER A 100 2.95 9.32 -5.11
CA SER A 100 2.43 9.08 -6.46
C SER A 100 1.46 7.90 -6.54
N ALA A 101 1.65 6.88 -5.70
CA ALA A 101 0.76 5.72 -5.63
C ALA A 101 -0.61 6.03 -5.03
N GLN A 102 -0.77 7.18 -4.35
CA GLN A 102 -2.02 7.64 -3.72
C GLN A 102 -2.68 6.56 -2.85
N ILE A 103 -1.86 5.79 -2.12
CA ILE A 103 -2.32 4.73 -1.20
C ILE A 103 -3.21 5.34 -0.11
N LEU A 104 -2.79 6.50 0.42
CA LEU A 104 -3.69 7.47 1.01
C LEU A 104 -3.98 8.51 -0.08
N VAL A 105 -5.25 8.79 -0.34
CA VAL A 105 -5.62 9.85 -1.28
C VAL A 105 -5.30 11.20 -0.62
N THR A 106 -4.37 11.92 -1.22
CA THR A 106 -3.93 13.25 -0.76
C THR A 106 -4.37 14.36 -1.72
N THR A 107 -4.85 14.00 -2.92
CA THR A 107 -5.33 14.92 -3.95
C THR A 107 -6.85 14.81 -4.12
N GLY A 108 -7.58 15.93 -4.06
CA GLY A 108 -9.05 15.97 -4.26
C GLY A 108 -9.87 15.97 -2.96
N ASP A 109 -11.18 15.74 -3.07
CA ASP A 109 -12.12 15.76 -1.94
C ASP A 109 -11.81 14.64 -0.92
N CYS A 110 -11.06 15.02 0.11
CA CYS A 110 -10.66 14.19 1.25
C CYS A 110 -11.84 13.94 2.20
N SER A 111 -12.92 13.32 1.70
CA SER A 111 -13.95 12.80 2.59
C SER A 111 -13.40 11.58 3.37
N PRO A 112 -13.53 11.54 4.70
CA PRO A 112 -13.07 10.39 5.50
C PRO A 112 -13.73 9.09 5.02
N GLY A 113 -12.93 8.09 4.65
CA GLY A 113 -13.41 6.77 4.20
C GLY A 113 -13.67 6.62 2.70
N SER A 114 -13.28 7.59 1.86
CA SER A 114 -13.58 7.57 0.43
C SER A 114 -12.71 6.65 -0.43
N SER A 115 -11.49 6.32 0.01
CA SER A 115 -10.57 5.47 -0.78
C SER A 115 -9.36 4.98 0.04
N GLY A 116 -8.64 4.00 -0.53
CA GLY A 116 -7.32 3.55 -0.10
C GLY A 116 -7.31 3.00 1.34
N VAL A 117 -6.25 3.34 2.08
CA VAL A 117 -6.08 2.88 3.48
C VAL A 117 -7.27 3.29 4.35
N SER A 118 -7.80 4.50 4.17
CA SER A 118 -8.94 4.99 4.96
C SER A 118 -10.20 4.14 4.76
N LEU A 119 -10.47 3.72 3.52
CA LEU A 119 -11.62 2.87 3.22
C LEU A 119 -11.45 1.47 3.80
N GLU A 120 -10.26 0.86 3.63
CA GLU A 120 -9.98 -0.48 4.17
C GLU A 120 -10.02 -0.50 5.69
N LEU A 121 -9.55 0.58 6.32
CA LEU A 121 -9.60 0.77 7.75
C LEU A 121 -11.04 0.76 8.29
N GLU A 122 -11.93 1.54 7.67
CA GLU A 122 -13.31 1.66 8.16
C GLU A 122 -14.18 0.45 7.75
N GLN A 123 -13.97 -0.15 6.57
CA GLN A 123 -14.84 -1.22 6.05
C GLN A 123 -14.38 -2.63 6.39
N ILE A 124 -13.06 -2.85 6.53
CA ILE A 124 -12.48 -4.19 6.71
C ILE A 124 -11.91 -4.30 8.12
N GLU A 125 -10.87 -3.54 8.45
CA GLU A 125 -10.16 -3.70 9.72
C GLU A 125 -11.05 -3.43 10.93
N SER A 126 -11.92 -2.42 10.85
CA SER A 126 -12.86 -2.11 11.94
C SER A 126 -13.95 -3.16 12.11
N ARG A 127 -14.29 -3.93 11.07
CA ARG A 127 -15.26 -5.02 11.15
C ARG A 127 -14.64 -6.28 11.74
N GLU A 128 -13.39 -6.56 11.39
CA GLU A 128 -12.65 -7.73 11.89
C GLU A 128 -11.99 -7.47 13.26
N GLU A 129 -12.05 -6.23 13.76
CA GLU A 129 -11.44 -5.78 15.03
C GLU A 129 -9.91 -5.97 15.08
N GLU A 130 -9.28 -6.18 13.92
CA GLU A 130 -7.84 -6.30 13.73
C GLU A 130 -7.35 -5.25 12.74
N TYR A 131 -6.25 -4.57 13.09
CA TYR A 131 -5.73 -3.41 12.33
C TYR A 131 -4.31 -3.61 11.77
N PRO A 132 -3.99 -4.74 11.10
CA PRO A 132 -2.62 -5.02 10.64
C PRO A 132 -2.12 -4.03 9.58
N MET A 133 -2.96 -3.63 8.63
CA MET A 133 -2.62 -2.69 7.57
C MET A 133 -2.47 -1.27 8.13
N THR A 134 -3.43 -0.79 8.94
CA THR A 134 -3.33 0.54 9.57
C THR A 134 -2.07 0.64 10.45
N ARG A 135 -1.77 -0.39 11.26
CA ARG A 135 -0.54 -0.40 12.08
C ARG A 135 0.71 -0.33 11.22
N SER A 136 0.79 -1.13 10.15
CA SER A 136 1.93 -1.08 9.23
C SER A 136 2.03 0.24 8.48
N PHE A 137 0.91 0.86 8.11
CA PHE A 137 0.92 2.17 7.44
C PHE A 137 1.43 3.27 8.37
N VAL A 138 0.97 3.33 9.62
CA VAL A 138 1.49 4.27 10.62
C VAL A 138 2.99 4.04 10.89
N ASN A 139 3.45 2.79 10.90
CA ASN A 139 4.86 2.47 11.02
C ASN A 139 5.69 2.95 9.82
N LEU A 140 5.15 2.85 8.59
CA LEU A 140 5.77 3.39 7.39
C LEU A 140 5.92 4.91 7.47
N LEU A 141 4.85 5.62 7.84
CA LEU A 141 4.87 7.08 8.05
C LEU A 141 5.90 7.47 9.10
N THR A 142 5.95 6.73 10.21
CA THR A 142 6.93 6.91 11.29
C THR A 142 8.36 6.66 10.81
N ALA A 143 8.60 5.64 9.98
CA ALA A 143 9.92 5.36 9.43
C ALA A 143 10.41 6.48 8.51
N MET A 144 9.55 6.99 7.62
CA MET A 144 9.89 8.10 6.72
C MET A 144 10.17 9.39 7.48
N ALA A 145 9.42 9.66 8.56
CA ALA A 145 9.68 10.82 9.40
C ALA A 145 11.03 10.77 10.13
N HIS A 146 11.51 9.57 10.46
CA HIS A 146 12.77 9.39 11.19
C HIS A 146 14.00 9.14 10.29
N SER A 147 13.81 8.86 9.01
CA SER A 147 14.93 8.52 8.10
C SER A 147 15.61 9.73 7.46
N GLY A 148 15.16 10.94 7.77
CA GLY A 148 15.68 12.17 7.18
C GLY A 148 15.16 12.45 5.77
N ALA A 149 14.09 11.78 5.34
CA ALA A 149 13.42 12.07 4.08
C ALA A 149 12.94 13.53 4.03
N ASN A 150 13.01 14.15 2.86
CA ASN A 150 12.56 15.53 2.70
C ASN A 150 11.03 15.62 2.64
N LEU A 151 10.40 15.69 3.82
CA LEU A 151 8.95 15.73 3.95
C LEU A 151 8.32 17.01 3.40
N SER A 152 9.07 18.11 3.25
CA SER A 152 8.49 19.42 2.90
C SER A 152 8.17 19.58 1.41
N VAL A 153 8.72 18.71 0.54
CA VAL A 153 8.54 18.80 -0.92
C VAL A 153 7.52 17.81 -1.46
N ILE A 154 6.94 16.95 -0.61
CA ILE A 154 6.04 15.92 -1.09
C ILE A 154 4.72 16.51 -1.57
N GLY A 155 4.22 16.01 -2.69
CA GLY A 155 3.02 16.54 -3.34
C GLY A 155 3.24 17.88 -4.05
N GLU A 156 4.47 18.41 -4.09
CA GLU A 156 4.79 19.64 -4.84
C GLU A 156 4.38 19.51 -6.31
N GLY A 157 3.72 20.54 -6.83
CA GLY A 157 3.18 20.56 -8.19
C GLY A 157 1.85 19.82 -8.38
N VAL A 158 1.38 19.05 -7.39
CA VAL A 158 0.11 18.31 -7.45
C VAL A 158 -0.90 18.79 -6.40
N ARG A 159 -0.43 19.09 -5.18
CA ARG A 159 -1.21 19.63 -4.05
C ARG A 159 -0.35 20.60 -3.23
N ALA A 160 -0.92 21.15 -2.16
CA ALA A 160 -0.11 21.87 -1.17
C ALA A 160 1.02 20.95 -0.66
N PRO A 161 2.29 21.37 -0.78
CA PRO A 161 3.41 20.51 -0.43
C PRO A 161 3.47 20.27 1.08
N GLY A 162 3.94 19.09 1.48
CA GLY A 162 4.14 18.74 2.88
C GLY A 162 3.43 17.46 3.33
N PHE A 163 3.71 17.07 4.57
CA PHE A 163 3.25 15.82 5.18
C PHE A 163 1.86 15.88 5.83
N ASP A 164 1.21 17.03 5.76
CA ASP A 164 -0.04 17.30 6.48
C ASP A 164 -1.15 16.27 6.20
N PRO A 165 -1.44 15.83 4.95
CA PRO A 165 -2.50 14.84 4.72
C PRO A 165 -2.29 13.53 5.46
N TYR A 166 -1.04 13.08 5.58
CA TYR A 166 -0.68 11.87 6.31
C TYR A 166 -0.83 12.05 7.83
N LEU A 167 -0.48 13.23 8.34
CA LEU A 167 -0.69 13.58 9.75
C LEU A 167 -2.18 13.69 10.08
N THR A 168 -2.96 14.38 9.26
CA THR A 168 -4.42 14.52 9.40
C THR A 168 -5.08 13.13 9.43
N PHE A 169 -4.75 12.25 8.48
CA PHE A 169 -5.23 10.86 8.51
C PHE A 169 -4.87 10.16 9.83
N THR A 170 -3.61 10.24 10.24
CA THR A 170 -3.11 9.53 11.43
C THR A 170 -3.79 10.04 12.71
N VAL A 171 -3.96 11.34 12.85
CA VAL A 171 -4.62 11.94 14.01
C VAL A 171 -6.13 11.69 13.97
N GLU A 172 -6.81 12.08 12.89
CA GLU A 172 -8.27 12.11 12.84
C GLU A 172 -8.90 10.74 12.60
N SER A 173 -8.27 9.90 11.77
CA SER A 173 -8.84 8.59 11.39
C SER A 173 -8.32 7.44 12.23
N VAL A 174 -7.15 7.58 12.89
CA VAL A 174 -6.56 6.51 13.71
C VAL A 174 -6.61 6.85 15.19
N PHE A 175 -5.88 7.88 15.63
CA PHE A 175 -5.69 8.13 17.07
C PHE A 175 -6.93 8.70 17.77
N LEU A 176 -7.63 9.68 17.18
CA LEU A 176 -8.84 10.25 17.79
C LEU A 176 -10.00 9.25 17.84
N LYS A 177 -10.03 8.29 16.91
CA LYS A 177 -11.03 7.21 16.89
C LYS A 177 -10.64 5.99 17.72
N PHE A 178 -9.46 5.99 18.35
CA PHE A 178 -8.95 4.85 19.11
C PHE A 178 -9.95 4.37 20.17
N SER A 179 -10.50 5.27 20.98
CA SER A 179 -11.46 4.92 22.04
C SER A 179 -12.80 4.41 21.53
N THR A 180 -13.14 4.68 20.26
CA THR A 180 -14.42 4.30 19.64
C THR A 180 -14.35 2.98 18.89
N ARG A 181 -13.15 2.39 18.76
CA ARG A 181 -12.92 1.16 18.01
C ARG A 181 -12.86 -0.06 18.91
N ALA A 182 -13.38 -1.17 18.41
CA ALA A 182 -13.23 -2.48 19.03
C ALA A 182 -11.86 -3.08 18.64
N TYR A 183 -11.22 -3.76 19.58
CA TYR A 183 -9.93 -4.40 19.36
C TYR A 183 -10.02 -5.86 19.79
N GLY A 184 -9.72 -6.75 18.85
CA GLY A 184 -9.56 -8.18 19.12
C GLY A 184 -8.52 -8.40 20.22
N ARG A 185 -8.77 -9.41 21.07
CA ARG A 185 -7.90 -9.78 22.19
C ARG A 185 -6.69 -10.60 21.76
#